data_AF-A0A379EY37-F1
#
_entry.id   AF-A0A379EY37-F1
#
_cell.length_a   1.000
_cell.length_b   1.000
_cell.length_c   1.000
_cell.angle_alpha   90.00
_cell.angle_beta   90.00
_cell.angle_gamma   90.00
#
_symmetry.space_group_name_H-M   'P 1'
#
loop_
_entity.id
_entity.type
_entity.pdbx_description
1 polymer ?
#
loop_
_entity_poly.entity_id
_entity_poly.type
_entity_poly.pdbx_seq_one_letter_code
_entity_poly.pdbx_strand_id
1 'polypeptide(L)'
;MTVPKETTKIQEKRKEFSFYASPLSIIHILGLLVFSYLIDYIINSFLGTSHRYFRYESAIPYIICGLIIVCLLRKKRVEIVDNHTINFYTRGKLKYTNTIDNLLYIRCAGQGKITSSIVFVFSDKRIRLCMPLVMFSQYFKLYELEKLSGYLRTQFKLKQREHRTIFGVSKYVFTYWNPEKDENYKIYSESKGRHVC
;
A
#
# COMPACT_ATOMS: atom_id res chain seq x y z
N MET A 1 -10.93 7.50 -57.77
CA MET A 1 -11.47 7.16 -56.44
C MET A 1 -10.37 6.49 -55.64
N THR A 2 -9.72 7.23 -54.74
CA THR A 2 -8.68 6.70 -53.84
C THR A 2 -9.31 6.38 -52.49
N VAL A 3 -9.33 5.11 -52.13
CA VAL A 3 -9.76 4.61 -50.82
C VAL A 3 -8.74 5.10 -49.77
N PRO A 4 -9.15 5.78 -48.68
CA PRO A 4 -8.22 6.11 -47.62
C PRO A 4 -7.93 4.86 -46.79
N LYS A 5 -6.64 4.54 -46.62
CA LYS A 5 -6.15 3.58 -45.64
C LYS A 5 -6.61 4.03 -44.25
N GLU A 6 -7.53 3.30 -43.64
CA GLU A 6 -7.79 3.40 -42.21
C GLU A 6 -6.50 3.03 -41.46
N THR A 7 -5.83 4.05 -40.91
CA THR A 7 -4.89 3.89 -39.81
C THR A 7 -5.64 3.24 -38.65
N THR A 8 -5.47 1.93 -38.50
CA THR A 8 -5.93 1.16 -37.36
C THR A 8 -5.22 1.74 -36.13
N LYS A 9 -5.93 2.57 -35.35
CA LYS A 9 -5.47 2.98 -34.03
C LYS A 9 -5.38 1.71 -33.19
N ILE A 10 -4.17 1.19 -32.97
CA ILE A 10 -3.91 0.19 -31.96
C ILE A 10 -4.34 0.82 -30.64
N GLN A 11 -5.51 0.45 -30.12
CA GLN A 11 -5.94 0.87 -28.79
C GLN A 11 -5.00 0.21 -27.79
N GLU A 12 -4.07 0.99 -27.24
CA GLU A 12 -3.26 0.60 -26.10
C GLU A 12 -4.17 0.03 -25.00
N LYS A 13 -3.86 -1.18 -24.51
CA LYS A 13 -4.67 -1.82 -23.47
C LYS A 13 -4.33 -1.16 -22.14
N ARG A 14 -5.04 -0.09 -21.82
CA ARG A 14 -4.90 0.65 -20.57
C ARG A 14 -5.77 0.03 -19.47
N LYS A 15 -5.15 -0.37 -18.36
CA LYS A 15 -5.90 -0.77 -17.15
C LYS A 15 -5.69 0.22 -16.03
N GLU A 16 -6.78 0.63 -15.41
CA GLU A 16 -6.76 1.65 -14.36
C GLU A 16 -7.40 1.15 -13.07
N PHE A 17 -6.75 1.49 -11.96
CA PHE A 17 -7.21 1.19 -10.61
C PHE A 17 -7.18 2.49 -9.79
N SER A 18 -8.32 2.89 -9.25
CA SER A 18 -8.45 4.13 -8.47
C SER A 18 -9.04 3.84 -7.11
N PHE A 19 -8.33 4.24 -6.05
CA PHE A 19 -8.72 4.00 -4.67
C PHE A 19 -8.11 5.05 -3.73
N TYR A 20 -8.65 5.15 -2.52
CA TYR A 20 -8.03 5.95 -1.48
C TYR A 20 -7.01 5.10 -0.74
N ALA A 21 -5.80 5.63 -0.59
CA ALA A 21 -4.75 5.01 0.18
C ALA A 21 -4.00 6.06 1.00
N SER A 22 -3.47 5.61 2.13
CA SER A 22 -2.56 6.37 2.99
C SER A 22 -1.14 5.83 2.84
N PRO A 23 -0.11 6.68 3.02
CA PRO A 23 1.25 6.19 3.19
C PRO A 23 1.48 5.44 4.51
N LEU A 24 0.58 5.62 5.50
CA LEU A 24 0.69 4.97 6.81
C LEU A 24 0.34 3.49 6.72
N SER A 25 1.25 2.64 7.21
CA SER A 25 0.93 1.23 7.44
C SER A 25 0.17 1.04 8.76
N ILE A 26 -0.42 -0.14 8.96
CA ILE A 26 -1.15 -0.48 10.20
C ILE A 26 -0.27 -0.33 11.46
N ILE A 27 1.03 -0.56 11.35
CA ILE A 27 1.99 -0.36 12.44
C ILE A 27 2.09 1.12 12.83
N HIS A 28 2.04 2.03 11.86
CA HIS A 28 2.05 3.47 12.15
C HIS A 28 0.75 3.90 12.82
N ILE A 29 -0.38 3.33 12.41
CA ILE A 29 -1.69 3.60 13.04
C ILE A 29 -1.68 3.10 14.48
N LEU A 30 -1.19 1.88 14.71
CA LEU A 30 -1.05 1.32 16.06
C LEU A 30 -0.13 2.20 16.93
N GLY A 31 1.00 2.65 16.38
CA GLY A 31 1.91 3.57 17.06
C GLY A 31 1.25 4.89 17.43
N LEU A 32 0.45 5.47 16.52
CA LEU A 32 -0.33 6.69 16.80
C LEU A 32 -1.39 6.47 17.89
N LEU A 33 -2.04 5.31 17.93
CA LEU A 33 -3.01 4.97 18.97
C LEU A 33 -2.34 4.81 20.34
N VAL A 34 -1.22 4.09 20.42
CA VAL A 34 -0.43 3.97 21.66
C VAL A 34 0.06 5.33 22.13
N PHE A 35 0.53 6.18 21.21
CA PHE A 35 0.94 7.54 21.52
C PHE A 35 -0.22 8.40 22.03
N SER A 36 -1.41 8.26 21.44
CA SER A 36 -2.63 8.94 21.90
C SER A 36 -3.00 8.53 23.32
N TYR A 37 -2.94 7.22 23.61
CA TYR A 37 -3.19 6.68 24.94
C TYR A 37 -2.20 7.23 25.97
N LEU A 38 -0.91 7.30 25.63
CA LEU A 38 0.11 7.88 26.51
C LEU A 38 -0.14 9.36 26.80
N ILE A 39 -0.51 10.14 25.78
CA ILE A 39 -0.87 11.56 25.96
C ILE A 39 -2.07 11.68 26.88
N ASP A 40 -3.12 10.90 26.65
CA ASP A 40 -4.32 10.90 27.49
C ASP A 40 -3.98 10.55 28.94
N TYR A 41 -3.18 9.51 29.16
CA TYR A 41 -2.70 9.12 30.49
C TYR A 41 -1.93 10.26 31.19
N ILE A 42 -1.02 10.92 30.49
CA ILE A 42 -0.23 12.04 31.04
C ILE A 42 -1.17 13.20 31.41
N ILE A 43 -2.08 13.60 30.51
CA ILE A 43 -3.03 14.70 30.75
C ILE A 43 -3.87 14.41 32.00
N ASN A 44 -4.42 13.20 32.10
CA ASN A 44 -5.24 12.78 33.25
C ASN A 44 -4.44 12.68 34.55
N SER A 45 -3.16 12.28 34.47
CA SER A 45 -2.27 12.22 35.64
C SER A 45 -1.86 13.61 36.15
N PHE A 46 -1.66 14.59 35.27
CA PHE A 46 -1.30 15.96 35.66
C PHE A 46 -2.48 16.79 36.14
N LEU A 47 -3.68 16.56 35.58
CA LEU A 47 -4.88 17.32 35.93
C LEU A 47 -5.51 16.92 37.28
N GLY A 48 -4.95 15.92 37.98
CA GLY A 48 -5.40 15.55 39.33
C GLY A 48 -6.89 15.20 39.41
N THR A 49 -7.45 14.63 38.33
CA THR A 49 -8.90 14.39 38.25
C THR A 49 -9.30 13.28 39.21
N SER A 50 -9.84 13.70 40.35
CA SER A 50 -10.58 12.92 41.34
C SER A 50 -11.49 11.87 40.68
N HIS A 51 -11.54 10.68 41.30
CA HIS A 51 -12.20 9.43 40.93
C HIS A 51 -13.60 9.46 40.26
N ARG A 52 -14.25 10.62 40.11
CA ARG A 52 -15.54 10.79 39.39
C ARG A 52 -15.41 11.08 37.90
N TYR A 53 -14.26 11.58 37.41
CA TYR A 53 -14.06 11.88 35.98
C TYR A 53 -13.44 10.74 35.17
N PHE A 54 -13.15 9.60 35.80
CA PHE A 54 -12.57 8.41 35.17
C PHE A 54 -13.40 7.83 34.00
N ARG A 55 -14.63 8.30 33.79
CA ARG A 55 -15.53 7.84 32.72
C ARG A 55 -15.46 8.65 31.43
N TYR A 56 -14.81 9.81 31.44
CA TYR A 56 -14.52 10.58 30.23
C TYR A 56 -13.02 10.60 30.03
N GLU A 57 -12.45 9.46 29.62
CA GLU A 57 -11.17 9.42 28.90
C GLU A 57 -11.19 10.57 27.87
N SER A 58 -10.18 11.42 27.84
CA SER A 58 -10.20 12.56 26.94
C SER A 58 -10.17 11.97 25.52
N ALA A 59 -11.31 12.02 24.82
CA ALA A 59 -11.39 11.50 23.46
C ALA A 59 -10.54 12.33 22.47
N ILE A 60 -9.99 13.46 22.94
CA ILE A 60 -9.30 14.47 22.15
C ILE A 60 -8.08 13.90 21.41
N PRO A 61 -7.13 13.16 22.04
CA PRO A 61 -5.99 12.60 21.33
C PRO A 61 -6.41 11.57 20.26
N TYR A 62 -7.45 10.79 20.54
CA TYR A 62 -8.01 9.83 19.58
C TYR A 62 -8.69 10.52 18.39
N ILE A 63 -9.45 11.60 18.63
CA ILE A 63 -10.07 12.42 17.58
C ILE A 63 -9.00 13.06 16.69
N ILE A 64 -7.95 13.63 17.28
CA ILE A 64 -6.82 14.20 16.54
C ILE A 64 -6.13 13.14 15.68
N CYS A 65 -5.90 11.94 16.22
CA CYS A 65 -5.35 10.84 15.44
C CYS A 65 -6.26 10.39 14.30
N GLY A 66 -7.58 10.33 14.54
CA GLY A 66 -8.58 10.10 13.49
C GLY A 66 -8.47 11.13 12.37
N LEU A 67 -8.38 12.42 12.71
CA LEU A 67 -8.22 13.51 11.74
C LEU A 67 -6.91 13.39 10.96
N ILE A 68 -5.78 13.09 11.61
CA ILE A 68 -4.49 12.88 10.93
C ILE A 68 -4.61 11.76 9.88
N ILE A 69 -5.23 10.63 10.23
CA ILE A 69 -5.44 9.51 9.32
C ILE A 69 -6.28 9.95 8.12
N VAL A 70 -7.38 10.66 8.36
CA VAL A 70 -8.26 11.19 7.30
C VAL A 70 -7.53 12.20 6.41
N CYS A 71 -6.73 13.10 6.96
CA CYS A 71 -5.94 14.08 6.19
C CYS A 71 -4.86 13.42 5.30
N LEU A 72 -4.33 12.28 5.74
CA LEU A 72 -3.33 11.52 5.00
C LEU A 72 -3.93 10.60 3.94
N LEU A 73 -5.24 10.33 3.99
CA LEU A 73 -5.95 9.64 2.91
C LEU A 73 -5.93 10.51 1.65
N ARG A 74 -5.37 9.96 0.58
CA ARG A 74 -5.32 10.62 -0.72
C ARG A 74 -5.87 9.66 -1.77
N LYS A 75 -6.62 10.20 -2.73
CA LYS A 75 -6.99 9.46 -3.93
C LYS A 75 -5.72 9.13 -4.73
N LYS A 76 -5.47 7.84 -4.91
CA LYS A 76 -4.39 7.26 -5.71
C LYS A 76 -5.01 6.62 -6.94
N ARG A 77 -4.29 6.71 -8.06
CA ARG A 77 -4.62 5.97 -9.28
C ARG A 77 -3.36 5.29 -9.77
N VAL A 78 -3.47 4.00 -10.04
CA VAL A 78 -2.42 3.19 -10.65
C VAL A 78 -2.93 2.82 -12.03
N GLU A 79 -2.12 3.10 -13.02
CA GLU A 79 -2.43 2.84 -14.42
C GLU A 79 -1.31 1.98 -15.00
N ILE A 80 -1.71 0.95 -15.73
CA ILE A 80 -0.80 0.03 -16.39
C ILE A 80 -1.08 0.16 -17.89
N VAL A 81 -0.07 0.60 -18.64
CA VAL A 81 -0.13 0.82 -20.10
C VAL A 81 0.67 -0.28 -20.78
N ASP A 82 0.02 -0.97 -21.71
CA ASP A 82 0.58 -2.02 -22.57
C ASP A 82 1.42 -3.06 -21.84
N ASN A 83 1.04 -3.35 -20.59
CA ASN A 83 1.71 -4.27 -19.69
C ASN A 83 3.20 -3.97 -19.41
N HIS A 84 3.76 -2.82 -19.80
CA HIS A 84 5.18 -2.53 -19.53
C HIS A 84 5.36 -1.32 -18.64
N THR A 85 4.49 -0.31 -18.73
CA THR A 85 4.63 0.94 -17.98
C THR A 85 3.62 1.01 -16.85
N ILE A 86 4.09 1.30 -15.63
CA ILE A 86 3.29 1.49 -14.43
C ILE A 86 3.34 2.97 -14.02
N ASN A 87 2.20 3.63 -14.14
CA ASN A 87 2.02 5.04 -13.81
C ASN A 87 1.28 5.19 -12.48
N PHE A 88 1.85 6.00 -11.57
CA PHE A 88 1.27 6.30 -10.27
C PHE A 88 0.86 7.76 -10.18
N TYR A 89 -0.42 7.98 -9.92
CA TYR A 89 -1.01 9.30 -9.78
C TYR A 89 -1.46 9.54 -8.33
N THR A 90 -1.35 10.78 -7.88
CA THR A 90 -1.91 11.25 -6.61
C THR A 90 -2.65 12.56 -6.86
N ARG A 91 -3.93 12.64 -6.46
CA ARG A 91 -4.79 13.81 -6.74
C ARG A 91 -4.82 14.18 -8.24
N GLY A 92 -4.88 13.17 -9.11
CA GLY A 92 -4.89 13.37 -10.57
C GLY A 92 -3.55 13.76 -11.20
N LYS A 93 -2.51 14.08 -10.42
CA LYS A 93 -1.18 14.41 -10.94
C LYS A 93 -0.30 13.16 -10.99
N LEU A 94 0.41 12.95 -12.11
CA LEU A 94 1.42 11.90 -12.23
C LEU A 94 2.55 12.20 -11.24
N LYS A 95 2.88 11.22 -10.40
CA LYS A 95 3.92 11.34 -9.36
C LYS A 95 5.12 10.44 -9.63
N TYR A 96 4.92 9.37 -10.38
CA TYR A 96 5.96 8.43 -10.73
C TYR A 96 5.52 7.57 -11.90
N THR A 97 6.45 7.29 -12.80
CA THR A 97 6.28 6.36 -13.92
C THR A 97 7.53 5.51 -13.99
N ASN A 98 7.36 4.20 -14.18
CA ASN A 98 8.48 3.31 -14.45
C ASN A 98 7.98 2.04 -15.15
N THR A 99 8.91 1.26 -15.67
CA THR A 99 8.60 0.00 -16.36
C THR A 99 8.63 -1.19 -15.42
N ILE A 100 8.04 -2.30 -15.86
CA ILE A 100 8.12 -3.61 -15.18
C ILE A 100 9.56 -4.12 -15.08
N ASP A 101 10.42 -3.72 -16.02
CA ASP A 101 11.83 -4.10 -16.02
C ASP A 101 12.59 -3.48 -14.84
N ASN A 102 12.12 -2.35 -14.33
CA ASN A 102 12.69 -1.76 -13.13
C ASN A 102 12.04 -2.25 -11.82
N LEU A 103 10.96 -3.02 -11.91
CA LEU A 103 10.29 -3.58 -10.75
C LEU A 103 11.08 -4.79 -10.24
N LEU A 104 11.55 -4.70 -8.99
CA LEU A 104 12.23 -5.79 -8.31
C LEU A 104 11.20 -6.78 -7.76
N TYR A 105 10.29 -6.29 -6.91
CA TYR A 105 9.24 -7.12 -6.34
C TYR A 105 8.05 -6.30 -5.89
N ILE A 106 6.95 -7.02 -5.65
CA ILE A 106 5.74 -6.47 -5.04
C ILE A 106 5.55 -7.17 -3.71
N ARG A 107 5.47 -6.40 -2.62
CA ARG A 107 5.09 -6.93 -1.30
C ARG A 107 3.62 -6.66 -1.07
N CYS A 108 2.85 -7.70 -0.80
CA CYS A 108 1.46 -7.57 -0.40
C CYS A 108 1.33 -8.04 1.06
N ALA A 109 0.79 -7.20 1.93
CA ALA A 109 0.37 -7.63 3.26
C ALA A 109 -1.14 -7.90 3.23
N GLY A 110 -1.55 -9.01 3.84
CA GLY A 110 -2.93 -9.45 3.83
C GLY A 110 -3.12 -10.76 4.59
N GLN A 111 -4.35 -10.99 5.05
CA GLN A 111 -4.76 -12.24 5.68
C GLN A 111 -5.80 -12.92 4.79
N GLY A 112 -5.50 -14.11 4.29
CA GLY A 112 -6.37 -14.83 3.36
C GLY A 112 -6.57 -14.08 2.04
N LYS A 113 -7.82 -13.79 1.68
CA LYS A 113 -8.20 -13.10 0.43
C LYS A 113 -8.06 -11.58 0.49
N ILE A 114 -7.92 -11.00 1.68
CA ILE A 114 -7.92 -9.53 1.86
C ILE A 114 -6.50 -8.99 1.78
N THR A 115 -6.23 -8.15 0.78
CA THR A 115 -4.96 -7.42 0.65
C THR A 115 -5.10 -6.05 1.30
N SER A 116 -4.44 -5.82 2.44
CA SER A 116 -4.49 -4.57 3.20
C SER A 116 -3.45 -3.54 2.77
N SER A 117 -2.35 -4.00 2.17
CA SER A 117 -1.34 -3.12 1.59
C SER A 117 -0.58 -3.75 0.45
N ILE A 118 -0.17 -2.92 -0.51
CA ILE A 118 0.73 -3.26 -1.60
C ILE A 118 1.90 -2.30 -1.57
N VAL A 119 3.11 -2.82 -1.63
CA VAL A 119 4.34 -2.05 -1.77
C VAL A 119 5.03 -2.47 -3.06
N PHE A 120 5.16 -1.53 -3.97
CA PHE A 120 5.97 -1.69 -5.17
C PHE A 120 7.40 -1.29 -4.82
N VAL A 121 8.34 -2.19 -5.12
CA VAL A 121 9.77 -1.93 -4.93
C VAL A 121 10.42 -1.95 -6.29
N PHE A 122 10.76 -0.75 -6.76
CA PHE A 122 11.62 -0.52 -7.90
C PHE A 122 13.07 -0.39 -7.42
N SER A 123 14.03 -0.44 -8.33
CA SER A 123 15.46 -0.25 -7.99
C SER A 123 15.75 1.12 -7.36
N ASP A 124 15.04 2.15 -7.83
CA ASP A 124 15.22 3.55 -7.47
C ASP A 124 14.20 4.04 -6.42
N LYS A 125 13.05 3.37 -6.31
CA LYS A 125 11.94 3.88 -5.50
C LYS A 125 11.06 2.80 -4.88
N ARG A 126 10.61 3.07 -3.66
CA ARG A 126 9.59 2.27 -2.97
C ARG A 126 8.27 3.05 -2.88
N ILE A 127 7.21 2.47 -3.42
CA ILE A 127 5.86 3.06 -3.38
C ILE A 127 4.95 2.18 -2.54
N ARG A 128 4.50 2.72 -1.41
CA ARG A 128 3.58 2.04 -0.49
C ARG A 128 2.17 2.55 -0.69
N LEU A 129 1.25 1.62 -0.91
CA LEU A 129 -0.18 1.84 -0.98
C LEU A 129 -0.83 1.03 0.15
N CYS A 130 -1.13 1.70 1.26
CA CYS A 130 -1.83 1.09 2.37
C CYS A 130 -3.28 1.57 2.38
N MET A 131 -4.21 0.65 2.59
CA MET A 131 -5.55 1.02 3.04
C MET A 131 -5.52 1.03 4.56
N PRO A 132 -5.53 2.22 5.21
CA PRO A 132 -5.46 2.30 6.66
C PRO A 132 -6.76 1.82 7.33
N LEU A 133 -7.85 1.70 6.57
CA LEU A 133 -9.21 1.53 7.09
C LEU A 133 -9.82 0.23 6.58
N VAL A 134 -9.26 -0.91 7.00
CA VAL A 134 -10.00 -2.18 6.94
C VAL A 134 -11.29 -2.09 7.77
N MET A 135 -11.34 -1.17 8.76
CA MET A 135 -12.52 -0.90 9.59
C MET A 135 -13.67 -0.16 8.89
N PHE A 136 -13.47 0.43 7.71
CA PHE A 136 -14.52 1.18 6.98
C PHE A 136 -14.72 0.64 5.55
N SER A 137 -14.80 -0.68 5.44
CA SER A 137 -14.92 -1.43 4.18
C SER A 137 -16.10 -1.00 3.29
N GLN A 138 -17.16 -0.44 3.88
CA GLN A 138 -18.35 0.02 3.14
C GLN A 138 -18.10 1.32 2.35
N TYR A 139 -17.21 2.20 2.83
CA TYR A 139 -16.93 3.51 2.21
C TYR A 139 -15.71 3.47 1.29
N PHE A 140 -14.79 2.56 1.56
CA PHE A 140 -13.55 2.43 0.82
C PHE A 140 -13.61 1.16 -0.01
N LYS A 141 -13.52 1.29 -1.35
CA LYS A 141 -13.55 0.18 -2.31
C LYS A 141 -12.40 -0.81 -2.06
N LEU A 142 -12.53 -1.67 -1.05
CA LEU A 142 -11.52 -2.61 -0.57
C LEU A 142 -11.06 -3.53 -1.71
N TYR A 143 -12.00 -3.87 -2.58
CA TYR A 143 -11.81 -4.71 -3.75
C TYR A 143 -10.89 -4.11 -4.81
N GLU A 144 -10.66 -2.78 -4.86
CA GLU A 144 -9.80 -2.20 -5.91
C GLU A 144 -8.32 -2.52 -5.68
N LEU A 145 -7.88 -2.57 -4.42
CA LEU A 145 -6.51 -3.00 -4.10
C LEU A 145 -6.33 -4.49 -4.38
N GLU A 146 -7.35 -5.30 -4.06
CA GLU A 146 -7.38 -6.73 -4.36
C GLU A 146 -7.34 -6.98 -5.87
N LYS A 147 -8.20 -6.31 -6.65
CA LYS A 147 -8.22 -6.36 -8.12
C LYS A 147 -6.87 -5.96 -8.71
N LEU A 148 -6.25 -4.89 -8.20
CA LEU A 148 -4.91 -4.49 -8.62
C LEU A 148 -3.91 -5.62 -8.34
N SER A 149 -3.90 -6.18 -7.13
CA SER A 149 -3.00 -7.28 -6.78
C SER A 149 -3.23 -8.53 -7.64
N GLY A 150 -4.48 -8.89 -7.90
CA GLY A 150 -4.84 -10.05 -8.73
C GLY A 150 -4.45 -9.83 -10.18
N TYR A 151 -4.71 -8.64 -10.72
CA TYR A 151 -4.30 -8.27 -12.08
C TYR A 151 -2.78 -8.35 -12.23
N LEU A 152 -2.01 -7.81 -11.28
CA LEU A 152 -0.55 -7.85 -11.32
C LEU A 152 -0.01 -9.30 -11.29
N ARG A 153 -0.59 -10.18 -10.45
CA ARG A 153 -0.20 -11.59 -10.40
C ARG A 153 -0.43 -12.29 -11.73
N THR A 154 -1.61 -12.10 -12.32
CA THR A 154 -2.00 -12.78 -13.55
C THR A 154 -1.27 -12.23 -14.76
N GLN A 155 -1.17 -10.91 -14.91
CA GLN A 155 -0.50 -10.30 -16.07
C GLN A 155 0.99 -10.56 -16.08
N PHE A 156 1.66 -10.43 -14.93
CA PHE A 156 3.11 -10.56 -14.84
C PHE A 156 3.58 -11.95 -14.40
N LYS A 157 2.67 -12.94 -14.36
CA LYS A 157 2.95 -14.32 -13.93
C LYS A 157 3.78 -14.40 -12.64
N LEU A 158 3.49 -13.49 -11.69
CA LEU A 158 4.31 -13.35 -10.48
C LEU A 158 4.13 -14.57 -9.58
N LYS A 159 5.25 -15.13 -9.11
CA LYS A 159 5.24 -16.23 -8.15
C LYS A 159 5.20 -15.69 -6.73
N GLN A 160 4.31 -16.26 -5.92
CA GLN A 160 4.26 -15.97 -4.49
C GLN A 160 5.43 -16.64 -3.78
N ARG A 161 6.15 -15.89 -2.95
CA ARG A 161 7.17 -16.39 -2.04
C ARG A 161 6.99 -15.78 -0.65
N GLU A 162 7.55 -16.49 0.33
CA GLU A 162 7.52 -16.11 1.73
C GLU A 162 8.22 -14.77 1.97
N HIS A 163 7.62 -13.91 2.80
CA HIS A 163 8.30 -12.70 3.23
C HIS A 163 9.21 -12.98 4.43
N ARG A 164 10.52 -12.81 4.24
CA ARG A 164 11.50 -12.89 5.33
C ARG A 164 11.66 -11.53 6.02
N THR A 165 11.55 -11.53 7.35
CA THR A 165 11.76 -10.39 8.24
C THR A 165 12.88 -10.68 9.23
N ILE A 166 13.26 -9.68 10.03
CA ILE A 166 14.23 -9.83 11.13
C ILE A 166 13.73 -10.86 12.16
N PHE A 167 12.41 -10.98 12.33
CA PHE A 167 11.75 -11.90 13.25
C PHE A 167 11.41 -13.27 12.62
N GLY A 168 11.91 -13.55 11.41
CA GLY A 168 11.63 -14.80 10.68
C GLY A 168 10.62 -14.63 9.53
N VAL A 169 10.00 -15.73 9.12
CA VAL A 169 9.05 -15.76 8.00
C VAL A 169 7.69 -15.23 8.43
N SER A 170 7.19 -14.21 7.73
CA SER A 170 5.86 -13.65 7.99
C SER A 170 4.76 -14.50 7.37
N LYS A 171 3.78 -14.90 8.19
CA LYS A 171 2.56 -15.60 7.72
C LYS A 171 1.56 -14.69 7.00
N TYR A 172 1.66 -13.38 7.19
CA TYR A 172 0.65 -12.39 6.77
C TYR A 172 1.16 -11.43 5.69
N VAL A 173 2.39 -11.63 5.24
CA VAL A 173 3.01 -10.80 4.21
C VAL A 173 3.62 -11.73 3.18
N PHE A 174 3.27 -11.47 1.94
CA PHE A 174 3.73 -12.24 0.80
C PHE A 174 4.52 -11.34 -0.13
N THR A 175 5.57 -11.91 -0.72
CA THR A 175 6.35 -11.23 -1.75
C THR A 175 6.05 -11.89 -3.09
N TYR A 176 5.58 -11.11 -4.05
CA TYR A 176 5.36 -11.53 -5.42
C TYR A 176 6.57 -11.13 -6.26
N TRP A 177 7.09 -12.11 -6.98
CA TRP A 177 8.37 -12.02 -7.65
C TRP A 177 8.24 -12.38 -9.14
N ASN A 178 8.95 -11.68 -10.03
CA ASN A 178 9.05 -12.09 -11.43
C ASN A 178 10.05 -13.25 -11.54
N PRO A 179 9.63 -14.49 -11.90
CA PRO A 179 10.52 -15.65 -11.96
C PRO A 179 11.75 -15.47 -12.86
N GLU A 180 11.69 -14.57 -13.85
CA GLU A 180 12.84 -14.27 -14.73
C GLU A 180 13.98 -13.52 -14.02
N LYS A 181 13.73 -13.02 -12.80
CA LYS A 181 14.70 -12.23 -12.01
C LYS A 181 15.03 -12.89 -10.66
N ASP A 182 15.07 -14.22 -10.59
CA ASP A 182 15.18 -14.94 -9.30
C ASP A 182 16.45 -14.59 -8.50
N GLU A 183 17.50 -14.11 -9.15
CA GLU A 183 18.72 -13.62 -8.52
C GLU A 183 18.46 -12.45 -7.55
N ASN A 184 17.61 -11.50 -7.95
CA ASN A 184 17.25 -10.37 -7.09
C ASN A 184 16.38 -10.82 -5.90
N TYR A 185 15.64 -11.94 -6.01
CA TYR A 185 14.94 -12.53 -4.86
C TYR A 185 15.93 -13.10 -3.84
N LYS A 186 17.00 -13.74 -4.32
CA LYS A 186 18.05 -14.30 -3.45
C LYS A 186 18.71 -13.18 -2.63
N ILE A 187 19.07 -12.08 -3.29
CA ILE A 187 19.61 -10.87 -2.64
C ILE A 187 18.62 -10.31 -1.61
N TYR A 188 17.33 -10.22 -1.96
CA TYR A 188 16.28 -9.78 -1.02
C TYR A 188 16.09 -10.71 0.19
N SER A 189 16.14 -12.03 -0.05
CA SER A 189 16.01 -13.07 0.97
C SER A 189 17.16 -13.02 1.96
N GLU A 190 18.39 -12.84 1.46
CA GLU A 190 19.61 -12.68 2.26
C GLU A 190 19.61 -11.36 3.04
N SER A 191 19.16 -10.27 2.41
CA SER A 191 19.05 -8.97 3.07
C SER A 191 17.89 -8.86 4.07
N LYS A 192 17.04 -9.89 4.16
CA LYS A 192 15.81 -9.90 4.99
C LYS A 192 14.91 -8.68 4.71
N GLY A 193 14.90 -8.22 3.46
CA GLY A 193 14.16 -7.04 3.03
C GLY A 193 14.75 -5.68 3.41
N ARG A 194 16.01 -5.62 3.88
CA ARG A 194 16.79 -4.38 3.99
C ARG A 194 17.21 -3.92 2.59
N HIS A 195 17.39 -2.62 2.41
CA HIS A 195 17.95 -2.08 1.17
C HIS A 195 19.37 -2.64 1.04
N VAL A 196 19.65 -3.38 -0.02
CA VAL A 196 21.02 -3.66 -0.43
C VAL A 196 21.37 -2.46 -1.30
N CYS A 197 22.28 -1.62 -0.83
CA CYS A 197 22.90 -0.58 -1.64
C CYS A 197 23.86 -1.24 -2.63
#